data_AF-A0A350PFY0-F1
#
_entry.id   AF-A0A350PFY0-F1
#
_cell.length_a   1.000
_cell.length_b   1.000
_cell.length_c   1.000
_cell.angle_alpha   90.00
_cell.angle_beta   90.00
_cell.angle_gamma   90.00
#
_symmetry.space_group_name_H-M   'P 1'
#
loop_
_entity.id
_entity.type
_entity.pdbx_description
1 polymer ?
#
loop_
_entity_poly.entity_id
_entity_poly.type
_entity_poly.pdbx_seq_one_letter_code
_entity_poly.pdbx_strand_id
1 'polypeptide(L)'
;VGYIGEKRASDVIIKGLKRLEYRGYDSAGVALFNGELEIKKCKGKVVKLESLLTKDDQARVGIGHTRWATHGEPNDINSHPHTSSNGKLALVHNGIIENYNSLKKILESKGHTFYSQTDTEV
;
A
#
# COMPACT_ATOMS: atom_id res chain seq x y z
N VAL A 1 2.03 6.17 -6.61
CA VAL A 1 2.37 7.60 -6.44
C VAL A 1 3.38 7.71 -5.31
N GLY A 2 4.44 8.50 -5.45
CA GLY A 2 5.41 8.77 -4.38
C GLY A 2 5.68 10.27 -4.26
N TYR A 3 5.97 10.73 -3.05
CA TYR A 3 6.31 12.13 -2.79
C TYR A 3 7.42 12.25 -1.74
N ILE A 4 8.36 13.15 -2.00
CA ILE A 4 9.36 13.64 -1.06
C ILE A 4 9.48 15.16 -1.25
N GLY A 5 9.33 15.94 -0.18
CA GLY A 5 9.52 17.39 -0.23
C GLY A 5 8.85 18.13 0.92
N GLU A 6 8.74 19.46 0.78
CA GLU A 6 8.32 20.35 1.86
C GLU A 6 6.81 20.32 2.19
N LYS A 7 5.98 19.80 1.30
CA LYS A 7 4.52 19.73 1.52
C LYS A 7 4.18 18.51 2.37
N ARG A 8 2.98 18.52 2.95
CA ARG A 8 2.38 17.34 3.55
C ARG A 8 2.20 16.25 2.48
N ALA A 9 2.87 15.11 2.67
CA ALA A 9 2.93 14.06 1.65
C ALA A 9 1.54 13.47 1.35
N SER A 10 0.70 13.29 2.38
CA SER A 10 -0.66 12.76 2.22
C SER A 10 -1.49 13.61 1.25
N ASP A 11 -1.39 14.94 1.32
CA ASP A 11 -2.18 15.84 0.46
C ASP A 11 -1.77 15.72 -1.02
N VAL A 12 -0.46 15.61 -1.27
CA VAL A 12 0.07 15.43 -2.63
C VAL A 12 -0.29 14.05 -3.18
N ILE A 13 -0.14 13.01 -2.35
CA ILE A 13 -0.42 11.63 -2.72
C ILE A 13 -1.91 11.45 -3.02
N ILE A 14 -2.82 11.92 -2.15
CA ILE A 14 -4.27 11.79 -2.37
C ILE A 14 -4.69 12.48 -3.67
N LYS A 15 -4.18 13.67 -3.97
CA LYS A 15 -4.45 14.35 -5.26
C LYS A 15 -3.94 13.52 -6.44
N GLY A 16 -2.77 12.91 -6.32
CA GLY A 16 -2.23 11.99 -7.32
C GLY A 16 -3.08 10.73 -7.50
N LEU A 17 -3.52 10.11 -6.41
CA LEU A 17 -4.35 8.91 -6.43
C LEU A 17 -5.73 9.18 -7.04
N LYS A 18 -6.37 10.31 -6.71
CA LYS A 18 -7.65 10.71 -7.35
C LYS A 18 -7.54 10.81 -8.88
N ARG A 19 -6.39 11.23 -9.41
CA ARG A 19 -6.13 11.27 -10.86
C ARG A 19 -5.88 9.89 -11.47
N LEU A 20 -5.51 8.90 -10.66
CA LEU A 20 -5.20 7.54 -11.10
C LEU A 20 -6.30 6.53 -10.78
N GLU A 21 -7.38 6.94 -10.13
CA GLU A 21 -8.47 6.05 -9.68
C GLU A 21 -9.13 5.29 -10.84
N TYR A 22 -9.09 5.83 -12.07
CA TYR A 22 -9.53 5.11 -13.27
C TYR A 22 -8.71 3.85 -13.59
N ARG A 23 -7.51 3.70 -13.01
CA ARG A 23 -6.63 2.53 -13.17
C ARG A 23 -6.80 1.48 -12.07
N GLY A 24 -7.60 1.76 -11.04
CA GLY A 24 -7.86 0.85 -9.94
C GLY A 24 -8.71 1.52 -8.86
N TYR A 25 -9.80 0.88 -8.47
CA TYR A 25 -10.83 1.46 -7.59
C TYR A 25 -11.35 0.49 -6.53
N ASP A 26 -10.77 -0.71 -6.45
CA ASP A 26 -11.18 -1.74 -5.50
C ASP A 26 -10.69 -1.43 -4.08
N SER A 27 -9.52 -0.79 -3.98
CA SER A 27 -8.90 -0.36 -2.72
C SER A 27 -7.84 0.71 -2.93
N ALA A 28 -7.49 1.42 -1.86
CA ALA A 28 -6.42 2.40 -1.85
C ALA A 28 -5.66 2.40 -0.52
N GLY A 29 -4.42 2.84 -0.53
CA GLY A 29 -3.64 3.06 0.68
C GLY A 29 -2.46 4.00 0.51
N VAL A 30 -1.90 4.41 1.65
CA VAL A 30 -0.73 5.27 1.78
C VAL A 30 0.17 4.77 2.90
N ALA A 31 1.48 4.89 2.68
CA ALA A 31 2.52 4.81 3.70
C ALA A 31 3.15 6.20 3.85
N LEU A 32 3.22 6.68 5.08
CA LEU A 32 3.78 7.98 5.45
C LEU A 32 4.99 7.74 6.37
N PHE A 33 6.05 8.51 6.18
CA PHE A 33 7.27 8.37 6.97
C PHE A 33 7.61 9.67 7.70
N ASN A 34 7.66 9.60 9.04
CA ASN A 34 8.04 10.69 9.93
C ASN A 34 8.84 10.15 11.14
N GLY A 35 9.95 9.47 10.88
CA GLY A 35 10.72 8.72 11.90
C GLY A 35 10.26 7.27 12.02
N GLU A 36 8.96 7.03 11.93
CA GLU A 36 8.34 5.71 11.82
C GLU A 36 7.43 5.61 10.60
N LEU A 37 7.14 4.38 10.16
CA LEU A 37 6.23 4.11 9.04
C LEU A 37 4.79 3.99 9.55
N GLU A 38 3.92 4.85 9.03
CA GLU A 38 2.48 4.83 9.29
C GLU A 38 1.74 4.37 8.04
N ILE A 39 0.98 3.28 8.15
CA ILE A 39 0.22 2.69 7.04
C ILE A 39 -1.27 2.93 7.24
N LYS A 40 -1.92 3.51 6.23
CA LYS A 40 -3.37 3.66 6.18
C LYS A 40 -3.88 3.09 4.87
N LYS A 41 -4.77 2.12 4.93
CA LYS A 41 -5.28 1.42 3.76
C LYS A 41 -6.72 1.01 3.96
N CYS A 42 -7.50 1.01 2.88
CA CYS A 42 -8.90 0.62 2.93
C CYS A 42 -9.40 0.05 1.59
N LYS A 43 -10.33 -0.89 1.69
CA LYS A 43 -11.22 -1.28 0.59
C LYS A 43 -12.07 -0.11 0.16
N GLY A 44 -12.17 0.09 -1.15
CA GLY A 44 -12.95 1.11 -1.81
C GLY A 44 -12.11 2.22 -2.42
N LYS A 45 -12.82 3.29 -2.81
CA LYS A 45 -12.27 4.45 -3.52
C LYS A 45 -11.35 5.32 -2.66
N VAL A 46 -10.57 6.17 -3.31
CA VAL A 46 -9.61 7.09 -2.68
C VAL A 46 -10.28 8.04 -1.68
N VAL A 47 -11.56 8.39 -1.88
CA VAL A 47 -12.33 9.22 -0.94
C VAL A 47 -12.43 8.60 0.46
N LYS A 48 -12.50 7.26 0.56
CA LYS A 48 -12.53 6.58 1.84
C LYS A 48 -11.15 6.64 2.50
N LEU A 49 -10.07 6.46 1.74
CA LEU A 49 -8.72 6.63 2.26
C LEU A 49 -8.49 8.06 2.78
N GLU A 50 -8.98 9.06 2.07
CA GLU A 50 -8.91 10.47 2.48
C GLU A 50 -9.58 10.69 3.84
N SER A 51 -10.69 10.01 4.14
CA SER A 51 -11.35 10.09 5.45
C SER A 51 -10.57 9.46 6.61
N LEU A 52 -9.57 8.61 6.33
CA LEU A 52 -8.69 8.02 7.35
C LEU A 52 -7.52 8.93 7.72
N LEU A 53 -7.28 9.98 6.92
CA LEU A 53 -6.21 10.94 7.16
C LEU A 53 -6.68 12.04 8.13
N THR A 54 -5.86 12.34 9.12
CA THR A 54 -6.12 13.36 10.15
C THR A 54 -5.22 14.57 9.93
N LYS A 55 -5.36 15.61 10.76
CA LYS A 55 -4.43 16.75 10.71
C LYS A 55 -3.04 16.40 11.24
N ASP A 56 -2.85 15.24 11.88
CA ASP A 56 -1.60 14.86 12.53
C ASP A 56 -0.63 14.15 11.57
N ASP A 57 -1.11 13.68 10.41
CA ASP A 57 -0.29 13.02 9.38
C ASP A 57 0.63 14.02 8.65
N GLN A 58 1.61 14.58 9.34
CA GLN A 58 2.48 15.68 8.86
C GLN A 58 3.74 15.20 8.12
N ALA A 59 3.81 13.91 7.78
CA ALA A 59 4.92 13.33 7.05
C ALA A 59 5.20 14.08 5.73
N ARG A 60 6.49 14.26 5.43
CA ARG A 60 7.01 14.91 4.22
C ARG A 60 7.46 13.92 3.14
N VAL A 61 7.46 12.63 3.50
CA VAL A 61 7.81 11.52 2.63
C VAL A 61 6.69 10.49 2.67
N GLY A 62 6.31 9.95 1.52
CA GLY A 62 5.34 8.87 1.48
C GLY A 62 5.11 8.30 0.10
N ILE A 63 4.43 7.16 0.07
CA ILE A 63 3.98 6.48 -1.14
C ILE A 63 2.51 6.11 -0.99
N GLY A 64 1.76 6.10 -2.08
CA GLY A 64 0.38 5.65 -2.11
C GLY A 64 0.03 4.90 -3.39
N HIS A 65 -1.01 4.10 -3.32
CA HIS A 65 -1.42 3.22 -4.40
C HIS A 65 -2.94 3.05 -4.43
N THR A 66 -3.46 2.96 -5.66
CA THR A 66 -4.83 2.55 -5.98
C THR A 66 -4.75 1.19 -6.66
N ARG A 67 -5.49 0.22 -6.16
CA ARG A 67 -5.36 -1.18 -6.55
C ARG A 67 -6.57 -1.64 -7.37
N TRP A 68 -6.29 -2.34 -8.46
CA TRP A 68 -7.21 -3.24 -9.14
C TRP A 68 -6.84 -4.66 -8.71
N ALA A 69 -7.76 -5.39 -8.09
CA ALA A 69 -7.44 -6.70 -7.53
C ALA A 69 -7.26 -7.77 -8.63
N THR A 70 -6.07 -8.36 -8.71
CA THR A 70 -5.77 -9.54 -9.55
C THR A 70 -5.64 -10.81 -8.73
N HIS A 71 -4.97 -10.75 -7.58
CA HIS A 71 -4.83 -11.83 -6.60
C HIS A 71 -5.39 -11.42 -5.24
N GLY A 72 -6.21 -12.26 -4.62
CA GLY A 72 -6.86 -11.96 -3.33
C GLY A 72 -8.00 -10.94 -3.46
N GLU A 73 -9.04 -11.11 -2.66
CA GLU A 73 -10.21 -10.23 -2.71
C GLU A 73 -9.87 -8.79 -2.29
N PRO A 74 -10.63 -7.78 -2.76
CA PRO A 74 -10.54 -6.43 -2.23
C PRO A 74 -10.91 -6.38 -0.74
N ASN A 75 -9.90 -6.15 0.10
CA ASN A 75 -10.02 -5.89 1.54
C ASN A 75 -8.85 -5.03 2.02
N ASP A 76 -8.90 -4.56 3.27
CA ASP A 76 -7.88 -3.67 3.84
C ASP A 76 -6.51 -4.38 3.91
N ILE A 77 -6.46 -5.68 4.20
CA ILE A 77 -5.20 -6.45 4.32
C ILE A 77 -4.47 -6.56 2.98
N ASN A 78 -5.19 -6.91 1.90
CA ASN A 78 -4.69 -7.05 0.54
C ASN A 78 -4.47 -5.69 -0.17
N SER A 79 -4.88 -4.58 0.45
CA SER A 79 -4.60 -3.24 -0.06
C SER A 79 -3.11 -2.93 0.09
N HIS A 80 -2.53 -2.31 -0.93
CA HIS A 80 -1.18 -1.76 -0.83
C HIS A 80 -1.20 -0.42 -0.06
N PRO A 81 -0.11 -0.01 0.60
CA PRO A 81 1.21 -0.67 0.65
C PRO A 81 1.28 -1.95 1.50
N HIS A 82 2.16 -2.87 1.11
CA HIS A 82 2.60 -4.00 1.94
C HIS A 82 3.81 -3.60 2.77
N THR A 83 3.97 -4.21 3.94
CA THR A 83 5.11 -3.97 4.83
C THR A 83 5.96 -5.22 5.00
N SER A 84 7.27 -5.05 5.18
CA SER A 84 8.15 -6.16 5.57
C SER A 84 7.79 -6.72 6.95
N SER A 85 8.25 -7.93 7.25
CA SER A 85 8.01 -8.60 8.54
C SER A 85 8.46 -7.82 9.77
N ASN A 86 9.47 -6.96 9.63
CA ASN A 86 9.96 -6.08 10.69
C ASN A 86 9.35 -4.67 10.67
N GLY A 87 8.41 -4.40 9.76
CA GLY A 87 7.71 -3.12 9.64
C GLY A 87 8.56 -1.95 9.14
N LYS A 88 9.81 -2.17 8.72
CA LYS A 88 10.76 -1.10 8.32
C LYS A 88 10.71 -0.73 6.84
N LEU A 89 10.09 -1.56 6.01
CA LEU A 89 9.93 -1.33 4.58
C LEU A 89 8.43 -1.26 4.26
N ALA A 90 8.02 -0.29 3.45
CA ALA A 90 6.72 -0.26 2.80
C ALA A 90 6.89 -0.30 1.28
N LEU A 91 6.10 -1.13 0.60
CA LEU A 91 6.19 -1.37 -0.84
C LEU A 91 4.83 -1.28 -1.52
N VAL A 92 4.82 -0.71 -2.72
CA VAL A 92 3.69 -0.73 -3.64
C VAL A 92 4.15 -1.34 -4.96
N HIS A 93 3.28 -2.10 -5.61
CA HIS A 93 3.59 -2.80 -6.85
C HIS A 93 2.44 -2.64 -7.84
N ASN A 94 2.77 -2.40 -9.11
CA ASN A 94 1.86 -2.47 -10.24
C ASN A 94 2.39 -3.55 -11.18
N GLY A 95 1.73 -4.69 -11.24
CA GLY A 95 2.19 -5.84 -12.03
C GLY A 95 1.68 -7.13 -11.44
N ILE A 96 2.26 -8.25 -11.89
CA ILE A 96 2.00 -9.59 -11.38
C ILE A 96 3.34 -10.29 -11.20
N ILE A 97 3.57 -10.86 -10.01
CA ILE A 97 4.71 -11.77 -9.76
C ILE A 97 4.24 -13.19 -10.09
N GLU A 98 4.49 -13.65 -11.32
CA GLU A 98 3.90 -14.89 -11.85
C GLU A 98 4.27 -16.15 -11.06
N ASN A 99 5.45 -16.17 -10.44
CA ASN A 99 5.95 -17.30 -9.66
C ASN A 99 5.76 -17.13 -8.14
N TYR A 100 4.89 -16.22 -7.67
CA TYR A 100 4.70 -15.93 -6.24
C TYR A 100 4.35 -17.19 -5.43
N ASN A 101 3.57 -18.12 -5.97
CA ASN A 101 3.22 -19.36 -5.26
C ASN A 101 4.44 -20.23 -4.94
N SER A 102 5.40 -20.31 -5.87
CA SER A 102 6.64 -21.06 -5.65
C SER A 102 7.55 -20.33 -4.66
N LEU A 103 7.66 -19.01 -4.78
CA LEU A 103 8.43 -18.16 -3.86
C LEU A 103 7.87 -18.22 -2.44
N LYS A 104 6.55 -18.14 -2.29
CA LYS A 104 5.84 -18.22 -1.01
C LYS A 104 6.18 -19.51 -0.27
N LYS A 105 6.11 -20.67 -0.94
CA LYS A 105 6.50 -21.96 -0.34
C LYS A 105 7.96 -22.02 0.12
N ILE A 106 8.87 -21.42 -0.65
CA ILE A 106 10.30 -21.33 -0.28
C ILE A 106 10.50 -20.42 0.92
N LEU A 107 9.75 -19.31 1.03
CA LEU A 107 9.85 -18.38 2.14
C LEU A 107 9.18 -18.95 3.40
N GLU A 108 8.05 -19.62 3.28
CA GLU A 108 7.39 -20.34 4.38
C GLU A 108 8.30 -21.42 4.97
N SER A 109 9.02 -22.19 4.14
CA SER A 109 9.98 -23.20 4.62
C SER A 109 11.20 -22.59 5.33
N LYS A 110 11.48 -21.29 5.09
CA LYS A 110 12.48 -20.50 5.81
C LYS A 110 11.91 -19.78 7.05
N GLY A 111 10.64 -20.01 7.39
CA GLY A 111 9.99 -19.45 8.58
C GLY A 111 9.33 -18.09 8.39
N HIS A 112 9.14 -17.62 7.15
CA HIS A 112 8.39 -16.38 6.90
C HIS A 112 6.87 -16.62 7.02
N THR A 113 6.17 -15.69 7.67
CA THR A 113 4.70 -15.68 7.76
C THR A 113 4.13 -14.63 6.81
N PHE A 114 3.05 -14.98 6.12
CA PHE A 114 2.31 -14.11 5.20
C PHE A 114 0.91 -13.83 5.75
N TYR A 115 0.45 -12.59 5.61
CA TYR A 115 -0.82 -12.12 6.15
C TYR A 115 -1.86 -11.82 5.05
N SER A 116 -1.38 -11.52 3.84
CA SER A 116 -2.20 -11.24 2.67
C SER A 116 -2.25 -12.42 1.71
N GLN A 117 -3.14 -12.29 0.74
CA GLN A 117 -3.29 -13.22 -0.39
C GLN A 117 -2.66 -12.66 -1.68
N THR A 118 -1.89 -11.58 -1.56
CA THR A 118 -1.31 -10.90 -2.72
C THR A 118 0.02 -11.50 -3.09
N ASP A 119 0.32 -11.47 -4.37
CA ASP A 119 1.64 -11.77 -4.90
C ASP A 119 2.70 -10.77 -4.37
N THR A 120 2.30 -9.53 -4.10
CA THR A 120 3.20 -8.43 -3.72
C THR A 120 3.80 -8.56 -2.32
N GLU A 121 3.15 -9.29 -1.41
CA GLU A 121 3.74 -9.56 -0.08
C GLU A 121 4.88 -10.60 -0.14
N VAL A 122 4.90 -11.43 -1.18
CA VAL A 122 5.91 -12.47 -1.42
C VAL A 122 7.20 -11.87 -1.95
#